data_AF-A0A5R1NWM8-F1
#
_entry.id   AF-A0A5R1NWM8-F1
#
_cell.length_a   1.000
_cell.length_b   1.000
_cell.length_c   1.000
_cell.angle_alpha   90.00
_cell.angle_beta   90.00
_cell.angle_gamma   90.00
#
_symmetry.space_group_name_H-M   'P 1'
#
loop_
_entity.id
_entity.type
_entity.pdbx_description
1 polymer ?
#
loop_
_entity_poly.entity_id
_entity_poly.type
_entity_poly.pdbx_seq_one_letter_code
_entity_poly.pdbx_strand_id
1 'polypeptide(L)' 'MTVIRSPLFSPAVLLLGIAAMFTFDGNGIAWFWADQPQGAFILLAASTGLWVLVLRSVRKAHTAKD' A
#
# COMPACT_ATOMS: atom_id res chain seq x y z
N MET A 1 6.10 17.21 -5.28
CA MET A 1 4.93 17.15 -4.36
C MET A 1 3.65 16.55 -4.97
N THR A 2 3.64 16.14 -6.24
CA THR A 2 2.43 15.65 -6.94
C THR A 2 1.97 14.25 -6.50
N VAL A 3 2.90 13.40 -6.03
CA VAL A 3 2.62 12.02 -5.58
C VAL A 3 1.68 12.00 -4.37
N ILE A 4 1.98 12.82 -3.37
CA ILE A 4 1.22 12.92 -2.10
C ILE A 4 -0.17 13.53 -2.32
N ARG A 5 -0.37 14.29 -3.42
CA ARG A 5 -1.67 14.86 -3.79
C ARG A 5 -2.57 13.87 -4.54
N SER A 6 -2.06 12.70 -4.93
CA SER A 6 -2.89 11.70 -5.58
C SER A 6 -3.88 11.13 -4.54
N PRO A 7 -5.20 11.14 -4.80
CA PRO A 7 -6.19 10.59 -3.86
C PRO A 7 -6.00 9.09 -3.62
N LEU A 8 -5.24 8.41 -4.50
CA LEU A 8 -4.91 6.99 -4.41
C LEU A 8 -3.69 6.70 -3.52
N PHE A 9 -2.92 7.74 -3.15
CA PHE A 9 -1.73 7.59 -2.32
C PHE A 9 -2.06 7.09 -0.90
N SER A 10 -3.02 7.74 -0.23
CA SER A 10 -3.43 7.36 1.13
C SER A 10 -3.96 5.92 1.20
N PRO A 11 -4.89 5.49 0.31
CA PRO A 11 -5.30 4.09 0.22
C PRO A 11 -4.13 3.12 -0.04
N ALA A 12 -3.20 3.46 -0.92
CA ALA A 12 -2.05 2.59 -1.22
C ALA A 12 -1.16 2.36 0.01
N VAL A 13 -0.91 3.41 0.78
CA VAL A 13 -0.12 3.35 2.02
C VAL A 13 -0.86 2.58 3.11
N LEU A 14 -2.17 2.80 3.27
CA LEU A 14 -2.98 2.08 4.26
C LEU A 14 -2.99 0.57 3.99
N LEU A 15 -3.22 0.15 2.75
CA LEU A 15 -3.20 -1.27 2.40
C LEU A 15 -1.82 -1.90 2.64
N LEU A 16 -0.74 -1.18 2.35
CA LEU A 16 0.62 -1.64 2.63
C LEU A 16 0.86 -1.79 4.15
N GLY A 17 0.41 -0.83 4.95
CA GLY A 17 0.51 -0.86 6.41
C GLY A 17 -0.25 -2.03 7.02
N ILE A 18 -1.47 -2.31 6.53
CA ILE A 18 -2.27 -3.45 7.00
C ILE A 18 -1.62 -4.78 6.59
N ALA A 19 -1.06 -4.88 5.38
CA ALA A 19 -0.35 -6.09 4.96
C ALA A 19 0.91 -6.37 5.81
N ALA A 20 1.57 -5.32 6.28
CA ALA A 20 2.73 -5.40 7.17
C ALA A 20 2.36 -5.37 8.67
N MET A 21 1.09 -5.57 9.02
CA MET A 21 0.62 -5.46 10.41
C MET A 21 1.19 -6.58 11.29
N PHE A 22 1.57 -6.22 12.52
CA PHE A 22 1.97 -7.13 13.57
C PHE A 22 0.97 -7.07 14.73
N THR A 23 0.84 -8.18 15.44
CA THR A 23 0.07 -8.31 16.66
C THR A 23 0.99 -8.69 17.82
N PHE A 24 0.55 -8.42 19.05
CA PHE A 24 1.23 -8.87 20.25
C PHE A 24 0.42 -10.01 20.87
N ASP A 25 1.06 -11.15 21.09
CA ASP A 25 0.48 -12.29 21.79
C ASP A 25 1.26 -12.60 23.09
N GLY A 26 0.87 -13.67 23.79
CA GLY A 26 1.54 -14.10 25.01
C GLY A 26 3.01 -14.53 24.82
N ASN A 27 3.45 -14.73 23.57
CA ASN A 27 4.80 -15.14 23.20
C ASN A 27 5.64 -13.99 22.59
N GLY A 28 5.04 -12.82 22.32
CA GLY A 28 5.72 -11.62 21.85
C GLY A 28 5.09 -10.98 20.61
N ILE A 29 5.93 -10.50 19.69
CA ILE A 29 5.50 -9.89 18.43
C ILE A 29 5.29 -11.00 17.40
N ALA A 30 4.06 -11.16 16.95
CA ALA A 30 3.70 -12.08 15.87
C ALA A 30 3.23 -11.28 14.64
N TRP A 31 3.51 -11.81 13.46
CA TRP A 31 2.95 -11.23 12.25
C TRP A 31 1.46 -11.55 12.17
N PHE A 32 0.61 -10.55 11.95
CA PHE A 32 -0.85 -10.70 12.02
C PHE A 32 -1.39 -11.73 11.01
N TRP A 33 -0.71 -11.88 9.88
CA TRP A 33 -1.11 -12.78 8.80
C TRP A 33 -0.40 -14.14 8.81
N ALA A 34 0.29 -14.49 9.91
CA ALA A 34 1.05 -15.74 9.99
C ALA A 34 0.20 -16.98 9.68
N ASP A 35 -1.03 -17.03 10.20
CA ASP A 35 -1.96 -18.14 9.96
C ASP A 35 -2.73 -18.02 8.63
N GLN A 36 -2.79 -16.83 8.05
CA GLN A 36 -3.53 -16.57 6.81
C GLN A 36 -2.74 -15.66 5.85
N PRO A 37 -1.59 -16.13 5.33
CA PRO A 37 -0.69 -15.29 4.54
C PRO A 37 -1.33 -14.76 3.25
N GLN A 38 -2.33 -15.48 2.70
CA GLN A 38 -3.08 -15.05 1.53
C GLN A 38 -3.75 -13.67 1.71
N GLY A 39 -4.18 -13.31 2.92
CA GLY A 39 -4.76 -11.99 3.18
C GLY A 39 -3.75 -10.86 2.99
N ALA A 40 -2.53 -11.04 3.49
CA ALA A 40 -1.43 -10.10 3.24
C ALA A 40 -1.09 -10.00 1.75
N PHE A 41 -1.05 -11.12 1.02
CA PHE A 41 -0.77 -11.11 -0.42
C PHE A 41 -1.84 -10.34 -1.22
N ILE A 42 -3.11 -10.51 -0.90
CA ILE A 42 -4.21 -9.78 -1.55
C ILE A 42 -4.06 -8.27 -1.30
N LEU A 43 -3.77 -7.87 -0.05
CA LEU A 43 -3.55 -6.47 0.30
C LEU A 43 -2.31 -5.88 -0.38
N LEU A 44 -1.22 -6.64 -0.47
CA LEU A 44 0.00 -6.24 -1.19
C LEU A 44 -0.26 -6.07 -2.68
N ALA A 45 -0.99 -7.00 -3.31
CA ALA A 45 -1.33 -6.90 -4.73
C ALA A 45 -2.21 -5.67 -5.00
N ALA A 46 -3.20 -5.42 -4.16
CA ALA A 46 -4.07 -4.23 -4.26
C ALA A 46 -3.28 -2.93 -4.03
N SER A 47 -2.43 -2.87 -3.01
CA SER A 47 -1.53 -1.74 -2.75
C SER A 47 -0.59 -1.46 -3.94
N THR A 48 0.00 -2.52 -4.50
CA THR A 48 0.87 -2.43 -5.68
C THR A 48 0.12 -1.83 -6.87
N GLY A 49 -1.10 -2.30 -7.13
CA GLY A 49 -1.96 -1.74 -8.19
C GLY A 49 -2.23 -0.25 -8.01
N LEU A 50 -2.54 0.19 -6.78
CA LEU A 50 -2.75 1.60 -6.47
C LEU A 50 -1.48 2.43 -6.66
N TRP A 51 -0.32 1.93 -6.23
CA TRP A 51 0.96 2.60 -6.45
C TRP A 51 1.29 2.79 -7.92
N VAL A 52 1.00 1.80 -8.77
CA VAL A 52 1.13 1.93 -10.22
C VAL A 52 0.25 3.07 -10.75
N LEU A 53 -1.00 3.19 -10.28
CA LEU A 53 -1.91 4.26 -10.66
C LEU A 53 -1.45 5.64 -10.15
N VAL A 54 -0.95 5.71 -8.91
CA VAL A 54 -0.35 6.92 -8.34
C VAL A 54 0.82 7.39 -9.23
N LEU A 55 1.75 6.50 -9.55
CA LEU A 55 2.91 6.83 -10.38
C LEU A 55 2.51 7.23 -11.81
N ARG A 56 1.51 6.58 -12.40
CA ARG A 56 0.94 6.98 -13.70
C ARG A 56 0.30 8.37 -13.65
N SER A 57 -0.45 8.68 -12.59
CA SER A 57 -1.07 10.00 -12.41
C SER A 57 -0.04 11.12 -12.31
N VAL A 58 1.07 10.85 -11.61
CA VAL A 58 2.19 11.78 -11.44
C VAL A 58 2.92 11.99 -12.76
N ARG A 59 3.18 10.92 -13.52
CA ARG A 59 3.79 11.03 -14.86
C ARG A 59 2.94 11.88 -15.80
N LYS A 60 1.62 11.62 -15.87
CA LYS A 60 0.70 12.45 -16.69
C LYS A 60 0.72 13.91 -16.29
N ALA A 61 0.72 14.22 -15.00
CA ALA A 61 0.77 15.60 -14.51
C ALA A 61 2.10 16.31 -14.83
N HIS A 62 3.19 15.54 -15.00
CA HIS A 62 4.49 16.09 -15.40
C HIS A 62 4.54 16.36 -16.91
N THR A 63 4.08 15.43 -17.75
CA THR A 63 4.08 15.59 -19.21
C THR A 63 3.11 16.66 -19.70
N ALA A 64 2.02 16.93 -18.97
CA ALA A 64 1.09 18.02 -19.32
C ALA A 64 1.61 19.43 -18.97
N LYS A 65 2.77 19.53 -18.32
CA LYS A 65 3.44 20.79 -17.97
C LYS A 65 4.58 21.16 -18.92
N ASP A 66 4.98 20.23 -19.78
CA ASP A 66 5.95 20.43 -20.87
C ASP A 66 5.20 20.79 -22.16
#